data_AF-A0A3N7G7K6-F1
#
_entry.id   AF-A0A3N7G7K6-F1
#
_cell.length_a   1.000
_cell.length_b   1.000
_cell.length_c   1.000
_cell.angle_alpha   90.00
_cell.angle_beta   90.00
_cell.angle_gamma   90.00
#
_symmetry.space_group_name_H-M   'P 1'
#
loop_
_entity.id
_entity.type
_entity.pdbx_description
1 polymer ?
#
loop_
_entity_poly.entity_id
_entity_poly.type
_entity_poly.pdbx_seq_one_letter_code
_entity_poly.pdbx_strand_id
1 'polypeptide(L)'
;MVTRRMAATFVQPMGRLSEEDSWHLFQRLAFGMKRTEERAQLEAIGVSIVKKCGGVPLAIKALGNLMRLKDNEDQWIAVKESEIWDLREEASKILPALRLSYTNLSPHLKQCFAFCAIFPKDQVMMREELIALWMANGFISCRREMNLHVTGIEIFNELVGRSFLQEVEDDGFGNITCKMHDLMHDLAQSIAVQECYMSTEGDGKLEIPKTVRHVAFYNKSVASSSKGLKVLSLRSLLLRNK
;
A
#
# COMPACT_ATOMS: atom_id res chain seq x y z
N MET A 1 -27.44 7.30 36.74
CA MET A 1 -27.65 6.78 35.37
C MET A 1 -27.25 7.90 34.41
N VAL A 2 -26.01 7.92 33.92
CA VAL A 2 -25.47 9.02 33.09
C VAL A 2 -25.17 8.46 31.71
N THR A 3 -26.06 8.73 30.76
CA THR A 3 -25.92 8.36 29.35
C THR A 3 -24.88 9.23 28.67
N ARG A 4 -23.70 8.67 28.40
CA ARG A 4 -22.63 9.29 27.61
C ARG A 4 -23.03 9.24 26.14
N ARG A 5 -23.43 10.38 25.57
CA ARG A 5 -23.62 10.53 24.12
C ARG A 5 -22.28 10.30 23.45
N MET A 6 -22.18 9.24 22.64
CA MET A 6 -21.07 9.09 21.71
C MET A 6 -21.19 10.19 20.65
N ALA A 7 -20.19 11.06 20.59
CA ALA A 7 -20.06 12.00 19.49
C ALA A 7 -19.84 11.18 18.22
N ALA A 8 -20.77 11.27 17.27
CA ALA A 8 -20.58 10.72 15.94
C ALA A 8 -19.39 11.44 15.31
N THR A 9 -18.30 10.72 15.09
CA THR A 9 -17.16 11.19 14.33
C THR A 9 -17.67 11.49 12.92
N PHE A 10 -17.70 12.77 12.54
CA PHE A 10 -18.09 13.19 11.20
C PHE A 10 -16.94 12.82 10.26
N VAL A 11 -17.04 11.65 9.64
CA VAL A 11 -16.17 11.27 8.52
C VAL A 11 -16.56 12.16 7.35
N GLN A 12 -15.81 13.23 7.10
CA GLN A 12 -15.94 13.94 5.82
C GLN A 12 -15.59 12.94 4.72
N PRO A 13 -16.52 12.60 3.82
CA PRO A 13 -16.16 11.81 2.65
C PRO A 13 -15.11 12.62 1.90
N MET A 14 -13.90 12.08 1.73
CA MET A 14 -12.96 12.69 0.79
C MET A 14 -13.68 12.78 -0.55
N GLY A 15 -13.99 14.01 -0.96
CA GLY A 15 -14.87 14.28 -2.09
C GLY A 15 -14.31 13.65 -3.35
N ARG A 16 -15.19 13.08 -4.17
CA ARG A 16 -14.83 12.74 -5.55
C ARG A 16 -14.47 14.03 -6.27
N LEU A 17 -13.39 13.99 -7.05
CA LEU A 17 -13.00 15.08 -7.91
C LEU A 17 -13.96 15.19 -9.10
N SER A 18 -14.07 16.40 -9.66
CA SER A 18 -14.69 16.63 -10.97
C SER A 18 -13.94 15.84 -12.06
N GLU A 19 -14.53 15.67 -13.24
CA GLU A 19 -13.83 15.00 -14.35
C GLU A 19 -12.60 15.80 -14.76
N GLU A 20 -12.71 17.14 -14.75
CA GLU A 20 -11.65 18.09 -15.09
C GLU A 20 -10.49 18.00 -14.08
N ASP A 21 -10.78 18.08 -12.77
CA ASP A 21 -9.76 17.98 -11.73
C ASP A 21 -9.11 16.59 -11.70
N SER A 22 -9.91 15.54 -11.96
CA SER A 22 -9.42 14.17 -12.06
C SER A 22 -8.43 14.01 -13.22
N TRP A 23 -8.78 14.56 -14.38
CA TRP A 23 -7.93 14.53 -15.55
C TRP A 23 -6.65 15.34 -15.34
N HIS A 24 -6.76 16.56 -14.80
CA HIS A 24 -5.61 17.40 -14.52
C HIS A 24 -4.64 16.75 -13.52
N LEU A 25 -5.16 16.14 -12.45
CA LEU A 25 -4.35 15.38 -11.49
C LEU A 25 -3.63 14.20 -12.17
N PHE A 26 -4.36 13.42 -12.98
CA PHE A 26 -3.78 12.29 -13.69
C PHE A 26 -2.70 12.73 -14.67
N GLN A 27 -2.96 13.78 -15.47
CA GLN A 27 -2.05 14.28 -16.48
C GLN A 27 -0.71 14.69 -15.86
N ARG A 28 -0.77 15.39 -14.72
CA ARG A 28 0.43 15.80 -13.96
C ARG A 28 1.26 14.61 -13.49
N LEU A 29 0.63 13.51 -13.08
CA LEU A 29 1.30 12.33 -12.57
C LEU A 29 1.84 11.43 -13.69
N ALA A 30 1.03 11.17 -14.71
CA ALA A 30 1.34 10.21 -15.77
C ALA A 30 2.32 10.76 -16.82
N PHE A 31 2.24 12.04 -17.16
CA PHE A 31 3.02 12.59 -18.28
C PHE A 31 4.32 13.26 -17.87
N GLY A 32 4.52 13.62 -16.60
CA GLY A 32 5.79 14.16 -16.09
C GLY A 32 6.50 15.12 -17.06
N MET A 33 7.70 14.73 -17.52
CA MET A 33 8.52 15.47 -18.51
C MET A 33 8.41 14.92 -19.95
N LYS A 34 7.45 14.04 -20.27
CA LYS A 34 7.25 13.51 -21.64
C LYS A 34 7.04 14.63 -22.65
N ARG A 35 7.44 14.42 -23.92
CA ARG A 35 7.27 15.41 -24.98
C ARG A 35 5.79 15.57 -25.36
N THR A 36 5.40 16.72 -25.88
CA THR A 36 3.98 17.01 -26.23
C THR A 36 3.40 16.02 -27.23
N GLU A 37 4.18 15.59 -28.22
CA GLU A 37 3.76 14.63 -29.25
C GLU A 37 3.44 13.24 -28.66
N GLU A 38 4.29 12.75 -27.76
CA GLU A 38 4.09 11.49 -27.02
C GLU A 38 2.84 11.56 -26.12
N ARG A 39 2.56 12.75 -25.55
CA ARG A 39 1.36 12.97 -24.74
C ARG A 39 0.11 12.84 -25.59
N ALA A 40 0.06 13.52 -26.74
CA ALA A 40 -1.14 13.59 -27.58
C ALA A 40 -1.69 12.21 -27.98
N GLN A 41 -0.82 11.23 -28.26
CA GLN A 41 -1.22 9.86 -28.59
C GLN A 41 -1.83 9.10 -27.39
N LEU A 42 -1.36 9.41 -26.19
CA LEU A 42 -1.72 8.70 -24.96
C LEU A 42 -2.90 9.35 -24.21
N GLU A 43 -3.24 10.61 -24.52
CA GLU A 43 -4.28 11.36 -23.80
C GLU A 43 -5.66 10.69 -23.86
N ALA A 44 -6.08 10.20 -25.03
CA ALA A 44 -7.37 9.54 -25.19
C ALA A 44 -7.48 8.26 -24.33
N ILE A 45 -6.38 7.52 -24.21
CA ILE A 45 -6.30 6.32 -23.36
C ILE A 45 -6.31 6.74 -21.88
N GLY A 46 -5.55 7.77 -21.52
CA GLY A 46 -5.52 8.34 -20.18
C GLY A 46 -6.90 8.78 -19.69
N VAL A 47 -7.65 9.52 -20.51
CA VAL A 47 -9.03 9.97 -20.18
C VAL A 47 -9.93 8.76 -19.90
N SER A 48 -9.79 7.69 -20.69
CA SER A 48 -10.54 6.45 -20.48
C SER A 48 -10.20 5.78 -19.13
N ILE A 49 -8.91 5.76 -18.75
CA ILE A 49 -8.45 5.23 -17.46
C ILE A 49 -9.01 6.09 -16.30
N VAL A 50 -8.95 7.41 -16.41
CA VAL A 50 -9.45 8.34 -15.38
C VAL A 50 -10.95 8.18 -15.15
N LYS A 51 -11.73 7.98 -16.22
CA LYS A 51 -13.18 7.70 -16.10
C LYS A 51 -13.44 6.42 -15.29
N LYS A 52 -12.61 5.38 -15.44
CA LYS A 52 -12.71 4.15 -14.62
C LYS A 52 -12.42 4.40 -13.14
N CYS A 53 -11.54 5.35 -12.80
CA CYS A 53 -11.24 5.73 -11.41
C CYS A 53 -12.43 6.40 -10.68
N GLY A 54 -13.45 6.87 -11.39
CA GLY A 54 -14.68 7.41 -10.79
C GLY A 54 -14.49 8.62 -9.87
N GLY A 55 -13.49 9.46 -10.15
CA GLY A 55 -13.19 10.67 -9.39
C GLY A 55 -12.50 10.41 -8.05
N VAL A 56 -12.07 9.19 -7.73
CA VAL A 56 -11.41 8.88 -6.45
C VAL A 56 -9.93 9.29 -6.51
N PRO A 57 -9.47 10.27 -5.69
CA PRO A 57 -8.10 10.79 -5.77
C PRO A 57 -7.02 9.71 -5.63
N LEU A 58 -7.22 8.75 -4.73
CA LEU A 58 -6.25 7.68 -4.49
C LEU A 58 -6.11 6.73 -5.70
N ALA A 59 -7.20 6.37 -6.37
CA ALA A 59 -7.15 5.57 -7.60
C ALA A 59 -6.46 6.32 -8.73
N ILE A 60 -6.78 7.62 -8.88
CA ILE A 60 -6.16 8.49 -9.89
C ILE A 60 -4.66 8.60 -9.63
N LYS A 61 -4.23 8.78 -8.37
CA LYS A 61 -2.81 8.82 -8.01
C LYS A 61 -2.10 7.51 -8.31
N ALA A 62 -2.69 6.37 -7.90
CA ALA A 62 -2.11 5.05 -8.12
C ALA A 62 -1.90 4.76 -9.61
N LEU A 63 -2.93 5.00 -10.45
CA LEU A 63 -2.83 4.74 -11.89
C LEU A 63 -2.03 5.80 -12.63
N GLY A 64 -2.13 7.08 -12.27
CA GLY A 64 -1.31 8.14 -12.86
C GLY A 64 0.18 7.85 -12.68
N ASN A 65 0.59 7.48 -11.47
CA ASN A 65 1.98 7.10 -11.19
C ASN A 65 2.38 5.78 -11.88
N LEU A 66 1.48 4.80 -11.98
CA LEU A 66 1.73 3.60 -12.78
C LEU A 66 1.98 3.93 -14.26
N MET A 67 1.12 4.76 -14.85
CA MET A 67 1.18 5.12 -16.27
C MET A 67 2.44 5.91 -16.62
N ARG A 68 3.01 6.63 -15.65
CA ARG A 68 4.31 7.29 -15.79
C ARG A 68 5.44 6.33 -16.15
N LEU A 69 5.34 5.08 -15.70
CA LEU A 69 6.33 4.02 -15.92
C LEU A 69 6.07 3.22 -17.20
N LYS A 70 5.08 3.63 -18.01
CA LYS A 70 4.72 2.97 -19.26
C LYS A 70 5.20 3.79 -20.44
N ASP A 71 5.93 3.15 -21.34
CA ASP A 71 6.68 3.83 -22.40
C ASP A 71 5.91 3.92 -23.72
N ASN A 72 4.98 2.99 -23.97
CA ASN A 72 4.28 2.88 -25.25
C ASN A 72 2.77 2.71 -25.10
N GLU A 73 2.06 2.89 -26.21
CA GLU A 73 0.60 2.82 -26.29
C GLU A 73 0.05 1.47 -25.86
N ASP A 74 0.67 0.36 -26.30
CA ASP A 74 0.24 -1.00 -25.97
C ASP A 74 0.23 -1.25 -24.45
N GLN A 75 1.24 -0.76 -23.73
CA GLN A 75 1.28 -0.84 -22.28
C GLN A 75 0.16 -0.02 -21.60
N TRP A 76 -0.25 1.09 -22.21
CA TRP A 76 -1.38 1.88 -21.73
C TRP A 76 -2.72 1.18 -21.98
N ILE A 77 -2.88 0.61 -23.16
CA ILE A 77 -4.06 -0.19 -23.53
C ILE A 77 -4.18 -1.41 -22.59
N ALA A 78 -3.07 -2.10 -22.32
CA ALA A 78 -3.07 -3.25 -21.40
C ALA A 78 -3.58 -2.91 -20.00
N VAL A 79 -3.29 -1.71 -19.48
CA VAL A 79 -3.85 -1.25 -18.20
C VAL A 79 -5.33 -0.88 -18.35
N LYS A 80 -5.71 -0.18 -19.42
CA LYS A 80 -7.11 0.23 -19.68
C LYS A 80 -8.04 -0.98 -19.84
N GLU A 81 -7.59 -2.03 -20.52
CA GLU A 81 -8.40 -3.20 -20.91
C GLU A 81 -8.18 -4.43 -20.02
N SER A 82 -7.45 -4.27 -18.91
CA SER A 82 -7.22 -5.37 -17.98
C SER A 82 -8.52 -5.94 -17.41
N GLU A 83 -8.62 -7.27 -17.36
CA GLU A 83 -9.72 -8.01 -16.73
C GLU A 83 -9.87 -7.69 -15.23
N ILE A 84 -8.85 -7.11 -14.57
CA ILE A 84 -8.92 -6.66 -13.17
C ILE A 84 -10.04 -5.64 -12.96
N TRP A 85 -10.41 -4.88 -14.00
CA TRP A 85 -11.54 -3.94 -13.95
C TRP A 85 -12.90 -4.62 -13.75
N ASP A 86 -13.05 -5.88 -14.15
CA ASP A 86 -14.31 -6.61 -14.20
C ASP A 86 -14.44 -7.68 -13.11
N LEU A 87 -13.48 -7.74 -12.18
CA LEU A 87 -13.55 -8.62 -11.03
C LEU A 87 -14.79 -8.24 -10.19
N ARG A 88 -15.67 -9.23 -9.99
CA ARG A 88 -17.01 -9.05 -9.39
C ARG A 88 -16.98 -8.94 -7.86
N GLU A 89 -15.81 -9.16 -7.25
CA GLU A 89 -15.66 -9.19 -5.80
C GLU A 89 -15.52 -7.76 -5.20
N GLU A 90 -15.31 -6.75 -6.04
CA GLU A 90 -15.08 -5.37 -5.61
C GLU A 90 -16.32 -4.48 -5.76
N ALA A 91 -17.03 -4.21 -4.65
CA ALA A 91 -18.13 -3.23 -4.62
C ALA A 91 -17.70 -1.77 -4.92
N SER A 92 -16.39 -1.50 -4.98
CA SER A 92 -15.82 -0.15 -5.14
C SER A 92 -14.89 -0.07 -6.35
N LYS A 93 -15.11 0.95 -7.19
CA LYS A 93 -14.26 1.28 -8.36
C LYS A 93 -12.79 1.54 -8.02
N ILE A 94 -12.49 1.77 -6.74
CA ILE A 94 -11.12 2.04 -6.29
C ILE A 94 -10.26 0.77 -6.29
N LEU A 95 -10.80 -0.37 -5.87
CA LEU A 95 -10.01 -1.58 -5.61
C LEU A 95 -9.35 -2.13 -6.88
N PRO A 96 -10.04 -2.22 -8.04
CA PRO A 96 -9.39 -2.59 -9.30
C PRO A 96 -8.20 -1.70 -9.65
N ALA A 97 -8.32 -0.38 -9.45
CA ALA A 97 -7.23 0.56 -9.73
C ALA A 97 -6.01 0.32 -8.81
N LEU A 98 -6.24 0.08 -7.51
CA LEU A 98 -5.16 -0.22 -6.58
C LEU A 98 -4.52 -1.58 -6.88
N ARG A 99 -5.33 -2.60 -7.20
CA ARG A 99 -4.85 -3.92 -7.64
C ARG A 99 -4.01 -3.82 -8.91
N LEU A 100 -4.41 -3.02 -9.90
CA LEU A 100 -3.63 -2.79 -11.12
C LEU A 100 -2.26 -2.18 -10.84
N SER A 101 -2.21 -1.18 -9.96
CA SER A 101 -0.94 -0.61 -9.50
C SER A 101 -0.07 -1.69 -8.84
N TYR A 102 -0.67 -2.54 -8.00
CA TYR A 102 0.03 -3.63 -7.30
C TYR A 102 0.53 -4.73 -8.24
N THR A 103 -0.29 -5.22 -9.17
CA THR A 103 0.10 -6.30 -10.09
C THR A 103 1.24 -5.90 -11.01
N ASN A 104 1.40 -4.59 -11.25
CA ASN A 104 2.50 -4.00 -12.01
C ASN A 104 3.73 -3.64 -11.16
N LEU A 105 3.80 -4.03 -9.88
CA LEU A 105 5.02 -3.97 -9.08
C LEU A 105 5.95 -5.15 -9.40
N SER A 106 7.26 -4.91 -9.24
CA SER A 106 8.26 -5.99 -9.25
C SER A 106 8.02 -6.96 -8.06
N PRO A 107 8.53 -8.21 -8.12
CA PRO A 107 8.31 -9.19 -7.05
C PRO A 107 8.78 -8.73 -5.66
N HIS A 108 9.91 -8.03 -5.56
CA HIS A 108 10.44 -7.55 -4.28
C HIS A 108 9.58 -6.41 -3.69
N LEU A 109 9.11 -5.48 -4.53
CA LEU A 109 8.18 -4.42 -4.10
C LEU A 109 6.87 -5.02 -3.59
N LYS A 110 6.34 -6.05 -4.27
CA LYS A 110 5.12 -6.74 -3.85
C LYS A 110 5.27 -7.34 -2.45
N GLN A 111 6.39 -8.02 -2.19
CA GLN A 111 6.67 -8.62 -0.89
C GLN A 111 6.81 -7.56 0.22
N CYS A 112 7.60 -6.51 -0.02
CA CYS A 112 7.78 -5.42 0.94
C CYS A 112 6.46 -4.70 1.26
N PHE A 113 5.64 -4.43 0.24
CA PHE A 113 4.31 -3.83 0.43
C PHE A 113 3.35 -4.75 1.18
N ALA A 114 3.24 -6.03 0.79
CA ALA A 114 2.34 -6.98 1.45
C ALA A 114 2.70 -7.15 2.93
N PHE A 115 4.00 -7.16 3.25
CA PHE A 115 4.47 -7.22 4.64
C PHE A 115 4.01 -6.03 5.48
N CYS A 116 3.80 -4.84 4.89
CA CYS A 116 3.29 -3.70 5.64
C CYS A 116 1.88 -3.94 6.25
N ALA A 117 1.17 -5.01 5.88
CA ALA A 117 -0.06 -5.43 6.53
C ALA A 117 0.09 -5.76 8.03
N ILE A 118 1.32 -6.00 8.52
CA ILE A 118 1.58 -6.23 9.95
C ILE A 118 1.45 -4.97 10.81
N PHE A 119 1.39 -3.80 10.19
CA PHE A 119 1.20 -2.53 10.89
C PHE A 119 -0.30 -2.24 11.00
N PRO A 120 -0.78 -1.71 12.14
CA PRO A 120 -2.11 -1.16 12.28
C PRO A 120 -2.44 -0.09 11.23
N LYS A 121 -3.73 0.05 10.92
CA LYS A 121 -4.26 1.17 10.13
C LYS A 121 -3.91 2.51 10.77
N ASP A 122 -3.73 3.53 9.93
CA ASP A 122 -3.33 4.89 10.30
C ASP A 122 -2.02 5.02 11.09
N GLN A 123 -1.23 3.95 11.22
CA GLN A 123 0.01 4.01 11.97
C GLN A 123 1.10 4.77 11.21
N VAL A 124 1.75 5.71 11.92
CA VAL A 124 3.00 6.33 11.48
C VAL A 124 4.13 5.30 11.55
N MET A 125 4.80 5.08 10.43
CA MET A 125 5.91 4.14 10.27
C MET A 125 7.19 4.90 10.00
N MET A 126 8.28 4.54 10.69
CA MET A 126 9.60 5.08 10.38
C MET A 126 10.19 4.34 9.18
N ARG A 127 10.72 5.09 8.20
CA ARG A 127 11.36 4.52 7.00
C ARG A 127 12.46 3.52 7.37
N GLU A 128 13.36 3.92 8.27
CA GLU A 128 14.49 3.09 8.68
C GLU A 128 14.05 1.77 9.32
N GLU A 129 12.96 1.80 10.09
CA GLU A 129 12.40 0.60 10.68
C GLU A 129 11.78 -0.33 9.63
N LEU A 130 11.02 0.21 8.67
CA LEU A 130 10.46 -0.57 7.56
C LEU A 130 11.57 -1.26 6.76
N ILE A 131 12.62 -0.52 6.41
CA ILE A 131 13.76 -1.05 5.67
C ILE A 131 14.46 -2.15 6.47
N ALA A 132 14.72 -1.93 7.76
CA ALA A 132 15.34 -2.94 8.62
C ALA A 132 14.50 -4.23 8.69
N LEU A 133 13.17 -4.11 8.77
CA LEU A 133 12.27 -5.27 8.78
C LEU A 133 12.26 -6.02 7.44
N TRP A 134 12.29 -5.31 6.31
CA TRP A 134 12.39 -5.93 4.99
C TRP A 134 13.72 -6.65 4.79
N MET A 135 14.82 -6.05 5.27
CA MET A 135 16.14 -6.68 5.27
C MET A 135 16.17 -7.95 6.14
N ALA A 136 15.65 -7.87 7.37
CA ALA A 136 15.64 -8.99 8.31
C ALA A 136 14.81 -10.19 7.79
N ASN A 137 13.76 -9.92 7.01
CA ASN A 137 12.93 -10.96 6.39
C ASN A 137 13.46 -11.44 5.04
N GLY A 138 14.58 -10.90 4.55
CA GLY A 138 15.20 -11.32 3.29
C GLY A 138 14.38 -10.94 2.05
N PHE A 139 13.51 -9.93 2.13
CA PHE A 139 12.74 -9.46 0.97
C PHE A 139 13.60 -8.62 0.00
N ILE A 140 14.74 -8.15 0.47
CA ILE A 140 15.71 -7.37 -0.29
C ILE A 140 16.84 -8.31 -0.71
N SER A 141 16.96 -8.55 -2.01
CA SER A 141 18.02 -9.40 -2.57
C SER A 141 19.34 -8.65 -2.68
N CYS A 142 20.43 -9.26 -2.21
CA CYS A 142 21.78 -8.77 -2.44
C CYS A 142 22.15 -9.02 -3.92
N ARG A 143 22.05 -7.99 -4.77
CA ARG A 143 22.77 -7.99 -6.05
C ARG A 143 24.23 -7.73 -5.73
N ARG A 144 25.14 -8.52 -6.30
CA ARG A 144 26.54 -8.80 -5.90
C ARG A 144 27.43 -7.62 -5.44
N GLU A 145 27.00 -6.37 -5.56
CA GLU A 145 27.75 -5.16 -5.20
C GLU A 145 26.90 -4.05 -4.53
N MET A 146 25.57 -4.24 -4.35
CA MET A 146 24.69 -3.22 -3.78
C MET A 146 24.45 -3.42 -2.28
N ASN A 147 24.52 -2.31 -1.54
CA ASN A 147 24.17 -2.27 -0.12
C ASN A 147 22.66 -2.49 0.06
N LEU A 148 22.28 -3.48 0.87
CA LEU A 148 20.88 -3.83 1.16
C LEU A 148 20.05 -2.64 1.65
N HIS A 149 20.66 -1.74 2.42
CA HIS A 149 20.01 -0.53 2.91
C HIS A 149 19.68 0.44 1.77
N VAL A 150 20.61 0.63 0.83
CA VAL A 150 20.40 1.47 -0.37
C VAL A 150 19.26 0.90 -1.21
N THR A 151 19.24 -0.42 -1.44
CA THR A 151 18.12 -1.07 -2.13
C THR A 151 16.80 -0.93 -1.36
N GLY A 152 16.84 -0.95 -0.02
CA GLY A 152 15.67 -0.67 0.82
C GLY A 152 15.13 0.75 0.65
N ILE A 153 16.01 1.74 0.54
CA ILE A 153 15.64 3.14 0.25
C ILE A 153 14.98 3.24 -1.14
N GLU A 154 15.55 2.58 -2.16
CA GLU A 154 14.97 2.54 -3.52
C GLU A 154 13.55 1.95 -3.52
N ILE A 155 13.36 0.81 -2.83
CA ILE A 155 12.07 0.16 -2.65
C ILE A 155 11.07 1.10 -1.96
N PHE A 156 11.48 1.73 -0.86
CA PHE A 156 10.64 2.69 -0.14
C PHE A 156 10.21 3.84 -1.05
N ASN A 157 11.16 4.45 -1.76
CA ASN A 157 10.90 5.57 -2.66
C ASN A 157 9.98 5.17 -3.82
N GLU A 158 10.10 3.96 -4.36
CA GLU A 158 9.19 3.50 -5.41
C GLU A 158 7.77 3.25 -4.87
N LEU A 159 7.63 2.68 -3.68
CA LEU A 159 6.32 2.52 -3.03
C LEU A 159 5.66 3.89 -2.74
N VAL A 160 6.42 4.87 -2.30
CA VAL A 160 5.96 6.27 -2.14
C VAL A 160 5.58 6.87 -3.50
N GLY A 161 6.45 6.72 -4.51
CA GLY A 161 6.24 7.21 -5.86
C GLY A 161 4.99 6.63 -6.53
N ARG A 162 4.58 5.42 -6.16
CA ARG A 162 3.34 4.77 -6.59
C ARG A 162 2.16 4.97 -5.64
N SER A 163 2.33 5.81 -4.61
CA SER A 163 1.32 6.16 -3.60
C SER A 163 0.83 5.00 -2.72
N PHE A 164 1.59 3.91 -2.61
CA PHE A 164 1.34 2.85 -1.63
C PHE A 164 1.64 3.32 -0.20
N LEU A 165 2.68 4.14 -0.07
CA LEU A 165 3.04 4.87 1.15
C LEU A 165 2.84 6.37 0.89
N GLN A 166 2.27 7.08 1.85
CA GLN A 166 1.89 8.49 1.74
C GLN A 166 2.20 9.24 3.03
N GLU A 167 1.90 10.54 3.09
CA GLU A 167 2.18 11.40 4.25
C GLU A 167 3.64 11.27 4.70
N VAL A 168 4.55 11.40 3.73
CA VAL A 168 5.98 11.32 3.99
C VAL A 168 6.44 12.63 4.61
N GLU A 169 6.96 12.54 5.83
CA GLU A 169 7.47 13.68 6.59
C GLU A 169 8.96 13.46 6.92
N ASP A 170 9.76 14.50 6.78
CA ASP A 170 11.17 14.56 7.19
C ASP A 170 11.28 15.60 8.31
N ASP A 171 11.76 15.19 9.47
CA ASP A 171 11.91 16.07 10.63
C ASP A 171 13.14 16.99 10.54
N GLY A 172 13.93 16.88 9.46
CA GLY A 172 15.16 17.65 9.24
C GLY A 172 16.38 17.10 10.00
N PHE A 173 16.20 16.07 10.81
CA PHE A 173 17.28 15.34 11.51
C PHE A 173 17.55 13.97 10.85
N GLY A 174 16.95 13.73 9.69
CA GLY A 174 17.08 12.49 8.93
C GLY A 174 16.08 11.41 9.33
N ASN A 175 15.10 11.71 10.20
CA ASN A 175 14.01 10.79 10.48
C ASN A 175 12.90 11.01 9.46
N ILE A 176 12.76 10.04 8.56
CA ILE A 176 11.68 10.02 7.57
C ILE A 176 10.59 9.09 8.07
N THR A 177 9.36 9.60 8.12
CA THR A 177 8.16 8.81 8.45
C THR A 177 7.20 8.73 7.27
N CYS A 178 6.28 7.77 7.31
CA CYS A 178 5.19 7.66 6.35
C CYS A 178 3.96 7.00 6.98
N LYS A 179 2.84 7.04 6.29
CA LYS A 179 1.63 6.26 6.58
C LYS A 179 1.19 5.46 5.37
N MET A 180 0.35 4.46 5.62
CA MET A 180 -0.36 3.73 4.59
C MET A 180 -1.84 4.08 4.69
N HIS A 181 -2.43 4.50 3.57
CA HIS A 181 -3.87 4.78 3.50
C HIS A 181 -4.68 3.50 3.76
N ASP A 182 -5.80 3.59 4.48
CA ASP A 182 -6.65 2.45 4.85
C ASP A 182 -6.98 1.48 3.70
N LEU A 183 -7.40 1.99 2.55
CA LEU A 183 -7.68 1.16 1.37
C LEU A 183 -6.42 0.48 0.77
N MET A 184 -5.24 1.07 0.91
CA MET A 184 -3.97 0.40 0.57
C MET A 184 -3.64 -0.67 1.62
N HIS A 185 -3.94 -0.41 2.88
CA HIS A 185 -3.78 -1.39 3.95
C HIS A 185 -4.72 -2.59 3.77
N ASP A 186 -6.00 -2.36 3.43
CA ASP A 186 -6.97 -3.41 3.09
C ASP A 186 -6.47 -4.25 1.91
N LEU A 187 -5.89 -3.61 0.89
CA LEU A 187 -5.26 -4.32 -0.23
C LEU A 187 -4.08 -5.17 0.27
N ALA A 188 -3.16 -4.62 1.06
CA ALA A 188 -2.02 -5.35 1.62
C ALA A 188 -2.48 -6.55 2.45
N GLN A 189 -3.50 -6.37 3.29
CA GLN A 189 -4.10 -7.46 4.06
C GLN A 189 -4.69 -8.53 3.15
N SER A 190 -5.45 -8.15 2.11
CA SER A 190 -6.05 -9.11 1.15
C SER A 190 -5.00 -9.96 0.41
N ILE A 191 -3.78 -9.44 0.26
CA ILE A 191 -2.64 -10.14 -0.36
C ILE A 191 -1.93 -11.00 0.69
N ALA A 192 -1.78 -10.48 1.91
CA ALA A 192 -1.01 -11.09 2.98
C ALA A 192 -1.83 -12.02 3.90
N VAL A 193 -3.12 -12.26 3.61
CA VAL A 193 -4.11 -12.97 4.47
C VAL A 193 -3.55 -14.26 5.08
N GLN A 194 -2.74 -14.99 4.32
CA GLN A 194 -2.22 -16.28 4.76
C GLN A 194 -0.85 -16.20 5.45
N GLU A 195 -0.12 -15.09 5.30
CA GLU A 195 1.26 -14.94 5.76
C GLU A 195 1.44 -13.95 6.92
N CYS A 196 0.57 -12.93 7.06
CA CYS A 196 0.67 -11.90 8.09
C CYS A 196 -0.52 -11.95 9.06
N TYR A 197 -0.24 -11.79 10.35
CA TYR A 197 -1.24 -11.69 11.42
C TYR A 197 -0.87 -10.53 12.35
N MET A 198 -1.83 -9.67 12.67
CA MET A 198 -1.64 -8.51 13.54
C MET A 198 -2.77 -8.45 14.57
N SER A 199 -2.40 -8.24 15.85
CA SER A 199 -3.35 -8.08 16.95
C SER A 199 -3.10 -6.77 17.71
N THR A 200 -4.12 -5.91 17.76
CA THR A 200 -4.13 -4.66 18.52
C THR A 200 -4.79 -4.78 19.89
N GLU A 201 -5.70 -5.74 20.07
CA GLU A 201 -6.49 -5.93 21.30
C GLU A 201 -6.22 -7.29 21.97
N GLY A 202 -6.52 -7.36 23.26
CA GLY A 202 -6.31 -8.52 24.11
C GLY A 202 -7.48 -9.49 24.09
N ASP A 203 -7.88 -9.90 22.89
CA ASP A 203 -8.99 -10.82 22.74
C ASP A 203 -8.50 -12.21 23.09
N GLY A 204 -8.87 -12.63 24.30
CA GLY A 204 -8.53 -13.90 24.91
C GLY A 204 -9.14 -15.08 24.15
N LYS A 205 -8.53 -15.43 23.02
CA LYS A 205 -8.40 -16.75 22.37
C LYS A 205 -7.76 -16.50 21.00
N LEU A 206 -6.43 -16.45 20.97
CA LEU A 206 -5.69 -16.34 19.72
C LEU A 206 -5.55 -17.70 19.05
N GLU A 207 -6.39 -17.98 18.07
CA GLU A 207 -6.12 -19.01 17.07
C GLU A 207 -5.41 -18.37 15.87
N ILE A 208 -4.07 -18.31 15.94
CA ILE A 208 -3.26 -17.87 14.81
C ILE A 208 -3.26 -18.99 13.75
N PRO A 209 -3.67 -18.72 12.49
CA PRO A 209 -3.64 -19.72 11.45
C PRO A 209 -2.23 -20.29 11.26
N LYS A 210 -2.13 -21.61 11.06
CA LYS A 210 -0.83 -22.30 10.90
C LYS A 210 -0.01 -21.83 9.70
N THR A 211 -0.65 -21.19 8.72
CA THR A 211 0.00 -20.66 7.51
C THR A 211 0.77 -19.37 7.77
N VAL A 212 0.48 -18.68 8.88
CA VAL A 212 1.07 -17.38 9.21
C VAL A 212 2.58 -17.51 9.38
N ARG A 213 3.29 -16.53 8.83
CA ARG A 213 4.75 -16.41 8.87
C ARG A 213 5.20 -15.15 9.62
N HIS A 214 4.39 -14.11 9.67
CA HIS A 214 4.72 -12.84 10.31
C HIS A 214 3.63 -12.47 11.30
N VAL A 215 4.00 -12.29 12.57
CA VAL A 215 3.06 -11.97 13.65
C VAL A 215 3.46 -10.64 14.29
N ALA A 216 2.49 -9.76 14.51
CA ALA A 216 2.70 -8.52 15.25
C ALA A 216 1.70 -8.37 16.41
N PHE A 217 2.22 -8.09 17.60
CA PHE A 217 1.43 -7.78 18.80
C PHE A 217 1.72 -6.37 19.25
N TYR A 218 0.68 -5.54 19.36
CA TYR A 218 0.79 -4.15 19.83
C TYR A 218 0.38 -3.98 21.31
N ASN A 219 0.23 -5.10 22.02
CA ASN A 219 -0.02 -5.15 23.46
C ASN A 219 0.67 -6.38 24.09
N LYS A 220 1.63 -6.14 25.00
CA LYS A 220 2.44 -7.20 25.65
C LYS A 220 1.63 -8.21 26.47
N SER A 221 0.50 -7.83 27.05
CA SER A 221 -0.37 -8.76 27.80
C SER A 221 -0.87 -9.91 26.91
N VAL A 222 -0.98 -9.65 25.60
CA VAL A 222 -1.43 -10.61 24.58
C VAL A 222 -0.32 -11.61 24.26
N ALA A 223 0.92 -11.14 24.16
CA ALA A 223 2.10 -12.00 23.94
C ALA A 223 2.36 -12.96 25.11
N SER A 224 2.06 -12.55 26.34
CA SER A 224 2.16 -13.43 27.53
C SER A 224 1.01 -14.46 27.62
N SER A 225 -0.13 -14.14 27.00
CA SER A 225 -1.32 -15.01 26.96
C SER A 225 -1.26 -16.03 25.81
N SER A 226 -0.45 -15.77 24.77
CA SER A 226 -0.09 -16.74 23.74
C SER A 226 0.88 -17.80 24.28
N LYS A 227 0.47 -18.53 25.33
CA LYS A 227 1.13 -19.76 25.76
C LYS A 227 0.96 -20.78 24.62
N GLY A 228 1.94 -20.83 23.72
CA GLY A 228 2.01 -21.80 22.64
C GLY A 228 1.70 -21.22 21.27
N LEU A 229 2.51 -20.26 20.80
CA LEU A 229 2.72 -20.11 19.35
C LEU A 229 3.34 -21.42 18.80
N LYS A 230 2.50 -22.45 18.62
CA LYS A 230 2.82 -23.64 17.82
C LYS A 230 2.63 -23.32 16.34
N VAL A 231 3.20 -22.19 15.89
CA VAL A 231 3.21 -21.79 14.49
C VAL A 231 4.48 -22.40 13.89
N LEU A 232 4.32 -23.51 13.16
CA LEU A 232 5.43 -24.29 12.61
C LEU A 232 6.23 -23.54 11.53
N SER A 233 5.72 -22.41 11.03
CA SER A 233 6.27 -21.64 9.92
C SER A 233 6.59 -20.17 10.25
N LEU A 234 6.65 -19.80 11.53
CA LEU A 234 6.90 -18.41 11.93
C LEU A 234 8.30 -17.95 11.47
N ARG A 235 8.35 -16.84 10.75
CA ARG A 235 9.57 -16.16 10.27
C ARG A 235 9.86 -14.86 11.02
N SER A 236 8.82 -14.13 11.45
CA SER A 236 8.98 -12.87 12.19
C SER A 236 7.95 -12.72 13.31
N LEU A 237 8.40 -12.17 14.43
CA LEU A 237 7.57 -11.78 15.57
C LEU A 237 7.91 -10.33 15.97
N LEU A 238 6.95 -9.43 15.82
CA LEU A 238 7.06 -8.03 16.23
C LEU A 238 6.26 -7.82 17.53
N LEU A 239 6.96 -7.43 18.59
CA LEU A 239 6.34 -7.11 19.88
C LEU A 239 6.48 -5.61 20.15
N ARG A 240 5.35 -4.91 20.15
CA ARG A 240 5.27 -3.47 20.41
C ARG A 240 4.41 -3.18 21.62
N ASN A 241 4.84 -2.20 22.39
CA ASN A 241 4.01 -1.53 23.38
C ASN A 241 3.47 -0.26 22.74
N LYS A 242 2.16 -0.01 22.92
CA LYS A 242 1.65 1.36 22.83
C LYS A 242 2.33 2.24 23.86
#